data_AF-A0A4C1V8I7-F1
#
_entry.id   AF-A0A4C1V8I7-F1
#
_cell.length_a   1.000
_cell.length_b   1.000
_cell.length_c   1.000
_cell.angle_alpha   90.00
_cell.angle_beta   90.00
_cell.angle_gamma   90.00
#
_symmetry.space_group_name_H-M   'P 1'
#
loop_
_entity.id
_entity.type
_entity.pdbx_description
1 polymer ?
#
loop_
_entity_poly.entity_id
_entity_poly.type
_entity_poly.pdbx_seq_one_letter_code
_entity_poly.pdbx_strand_id
1 'polypeptide(L)'
;MAEQPSLYQEGLGSGPSCGVLTNETEFVFYERLSNEYRRSFVQWKWKLCDGLLSDPYIGQMLVRGGLKNLSCPFQEGEYHLMNLTVDMRSFKNVWPFEKSRLSITSLATDKNNTLIGNGEVYLTIKEERRSKSSKKNRIERT
;
A
#
# COMPACT_ATOMS: atom_id res chain seq x y z
N MET A 1 -19.19 -40.99 5.84
CA MET A 1 -19.42 -40.07 6.97
C MET A 1 -18.10 -39.37 7.20
N ALA A 2 -18.05 -38.06 6.92
CA ALA A 2 -16.82 -37.28 7.01
C ALA A 2 -16.71 -36.71 8.42
N GLU A 3 -15.61 -37.05 9.10
CA GLU A 3 -15.19 -36.44 10.35
C GLU A 3 -14.70 -35.00 10.09
N GLN A 4 -15.24 -34.06 10.86
CA GLN A 4 -14.68 -32.72 11.04
C GLN A 4 -13.65 -32.76 12.17
N PRO A 5 -12.54 -32.00 12.09
CA PRO A 5 -11.82 -31.60 13.28
C PRO A 5 -11.84 -30.08 13.53
N SER A 6 -12.24 -29.79 14.76
CA SER A 6 -11.72 -28.78 15.70
C SER A 6 -11.73 -27.30 15.33
N LEU A 7 -12.66 -26.60 15.99
CA LEU A 7 -12.45 -25.33 16.71
C LEU A 7 -10.97 -25.12 17.09
N TYR A 8 -10.38 -24.03 16.62
CA TYR A 8 -9.24 -23.40 17.28
C TYR A 8 -9.70 -22.06 17.85
N GLN A 9 -9.63 -21.98 19.18
CA GLN A 9 -9.93 -20.81 19.97
C GLN A 9 -8.70 -20.59 20.85
N GLU A 10 -7.83 -19.66 20.48
CA GLU A 10 -6.72 -19.22 21.34
C GLU A 10 -6.46 -17.71 21.18
N GLY A 11 -6.39 -17.00 22.31
CA GLY A 11 -5.52 -15.83 22.45
C GLY A 11 -6.18 -14.46 22.52
N LEU A 12 -6.89 -14.17 23.62
CA LEU A 12 -7.11 -12.80 24.12
C LEU A 12 -5.76 -12.11 24.41
N GLY A 13 -5.19 -11.45 23.40
CA GLY A 13 -4.23 -10.39 23.57
C GLY A 13 -4.95 -9.06 23.35
N SER A 14 -5.11 -8.26 24.40
CA SER A 14 -5.66 -6.91 24.33
C SER A 14 -4.75 -6.00 23.48
N GLY A 15 -4.92 -6.05 22.17
CA GLY A 15 -4.39 -5.05 21.24
C GLY A 15 -5.20 -3.75 21.38
N PRO A 16 -4.60 -2.58 21.14
CA PRO A 16 -5.33 -1.31 21.18
C PRO A 16 -6.49 -1.38 20.19
N SER A 17 -7.70 -1.21 20.70
CA SER A 17 -8.94 -1.19 19.94
C SER A 17 -8.82 -0.23 18.75
N CYS A 18 -9.05 -0.74 17.54
CA CYS A 18 -8.96 0.02 16.30
C CYS A 18 -10.12 1.02 16.10
N GLY A 19 -10.88 1.34 17.16
CA GLY A 19 -11.88 2.43 17.18
C GLY A 19 -11.23 3.79 17.43
N VAL A 20 -10.22 4.16 16.66
CA VAL A 20 -9.51 5.44 16.83
C VAL A 20 -10.14 6.49 15.92
N LEU A 21 -10.63 7.57 16.53
CA LEU A 21 -11.33 8.67 15.85
C LEU A 21 -10.37 9.50 14.99
N THR A 22 -9.07 9.53 15.35
CA THR A 22 -8.03 10.17 14.54
C THR A 22 -6.72 9.37 14.54
N ASN A 23 -6.32 8.87 13.37
CA ASN A 23 -5.03 8.21 13.18
C ASN A 23 -4.21 8.90 12.07
N GLU A 24 -2.97 9.25 12.42
CA GLU A 24 -1.97 9.73 11.48
C GLU A 24 -1.16 8.53 10.99
N THR A 25 -1.07 8.36 9.68
CA THR A 25 -0.18 7.36 9.08
C THR A 25 0.93 8.04 8.30
N GLU A 26 2.17 7.73 8.65
CA GLU A 26 3.38 8.17 7.98
C GLU A 26 3.88 7.09 7.02
N PHE A 27 4.22 7.50 5.81
CA PHE A 27 4.82 6.67 4.76
C PHE A 27 6.20 7.23 4.46
N VAL A 28 7.22 6.39 4.59
CA VAL A 28 8.60 6.76 4.29
C VAL A 28 9.16 5.76 3.29
N PHE A 29 9.52 6.25 2.10
CA PHE A 29 10.21 5.44 1.11
C PHE A 29 11.71 5.44 1.36
N TYR A 30 12.30 4.27 1.20
CA TYR A 30 13.73 4.05 1.18
C TYR A 30 14.11 3.54 -0.22
N GLU A 31 15.08 4.17 -0.85
CA GLU A 31 15.66 3.74 -2.12
C GLU A 31 16.80 2.76 -1.84
N ARG A 32 16.94 1.72 -2.68
CA ARG A 32 18.10 0.81 -2.61
C ARG A 32 19.29 1.39 -3.39
N LEU A 33 20.29 1.89 -2.68
CA LEU A 33 21.55 2.40 -3.22
C LEU A 33 22.71 1.50 -2.77
N SER A 34 23.45 0.92 -3.71
CA SER A 34 24.66 0.12 -3.43
C SER A 34 24.50 -0.92 -2.30
N ASN A 35 23.41 -1.70 -2.36
CA ASN A 35 22.99 -2.73 -1.38
C ASN A 35 22.47 -2.23 -0.02
N GLU A 36 22.36 -0.93 0.21
CA GLU A 36 21.72 -0.38 1.40
C GLU A 36 20.39 0.32 1.06
N TYR A 37 19.43 0.28 1.98
CA TYR A 37 18.20 1.06 1.88
C TYR A 37 18.42 2.42 2.54
N ARG A 38 18.41 3.49 1.76
CA ARG A 38 18.56 4.88 2.24
C ARG A 38 17.24 5.62 2.16
N ARG A 39 16.92 6.39 3.20
CA ARG A 39 15.69 7.18 3.25
C ARG A 39 15.66 8.14 2.05
N SER A 40 14.58 8.10 1.30
CA SER A 40 14.38 8.94 0.12
C SER A 40 13.66 10.24 0.49
N PHE A 41 13.56 11.16 -0.48
CA PHE A 41 12.77 12.38 -0.34
C PHE A 41 11.25 12.15 -0.39
N VAL A 42 10.83 10.96 -0.86
CA VAL A 42 9.42 10.60 -0.95
C VAL A 42 8.94 10.15 0.42
N GLN A 43 8.32 11.09 1.12
CA GLN A 43 7.68 10.86 2.40
C GLN A 43 6.39 11.67 2.45
N TRP A 44 5.35 11.09 3.03
CA TRP A 44 4.11 11.82 3.28
C TRP A 44 3.43 11.29 4.52
N LYS A 45 2.61 12.16 5.10
CA LYS A 45 1.78 11.90 6.25
C LYS A 45 0.36 12.25 5.87
N TRP A 46 -0.56 11.37 6.19
CA TRP A 46 -1.98 11.62 5.98
C TRP A 46 -2.78 11.12 7.18
N LYS A 47 -3.98 11.67 7.35
CA LYS A 47 -4.96 11.08 8.27
C LYS A 47 -5.62 9.93 7.52
N LEU A 48 -5.70 8.73 8.08
CA LEU A 48 -6.11 7.53 7.34
C LEU A 48 -7.46 7.72 6.63
N CYS A 49 -8.44 8.33 7.31
CA CYS A 49 -9.79 8.56 6.79
C CYS A 49 -9.85 9.59 5.65
N ASP A 50 -9.19 10.73 5.83
CA ASP A 50 -9.12 11.76 4.79
C ASP A 50 -8.28 11.28 3.61
N GLY A 51 -7.18 10.60 3.91
CA GLY A 51 -6.23 10.05 2.95
C GLY A 51 -6.86 9.00 2.05
N LEU A 52 -7.65 8.08 2.62
CA LEU A 52 -8.33 7.03 1.86
C LEU A 52 -9.24 7.59 0.76
N LEU A 53 -9.90 8.73 1.01
CA LEU A 53 -10.80 9.39 0.06
C LEU A 53 -10.08 10.36 -0.88
N SER A 54 -9.04 11.05 -0.40
CA SER A 54 -8.38 12.13 -1.13
C SER A 54 -7.22 11.67 -2.01
N ASP A 55 -6.53 10.59 -1.65
CA ASP A 55 -5.39 10.14 -2.43
C ASP A 55 -5.83 9.32 -3.65
N PRO A 56 -5.43 9.77 -4.85
CA PRO A 56 -5.85 9.14 -6.09
C PRO A 56 -5.19 7.78 -6.35
N TYR A 57 -4.16 7.40 -5.60
CA TYR A 57 -3.35 6.21 -5.90
C TYR A 57 -3.58 5.08 -4.89
N ILE A 58 -3.00 5.19 -3.70
CA ILE A 58 -3.07 4.22 -2.61
C ILE A 58 -4.45 4.28 -1.96
N GLY A 59 -5.01 5.47 -1.76
CA GLY A 59 -6.36 5.63 -1.21
C GLY A 59 -7.40 4.91 -2.08
N GLN A 60 -7.45 5.23 -3.37
CA GLN A 60 -8.33 4.55 -4.32
C GLN A 60 -8.08 3.04 -4.43
N MET A 61 -6.82 2.60 -4.36
CA MET A 61 -6.49 1.17 -4.37
C MET A 61 -7.14 0.44 -3.19
N LEU A 62 -7.04 1.01 -1.98
CA LEU A 62 -7.62 0.43 -0.76
C LEU A 62 -9.15 0.48 -0.76
N VAL A 63 -9.75 1.58 -1.22
CA VAL A 63 -11.21 1.71 -1.42
C VAL A 63 -11.71 0.61 -2.36
N ARG A 64 -11.09 0.46 -3.54
CA ARG A 64 -11.46 -0.56 -4.53
C ARG A 64 -11.22 -1.98 -4.03
N GLY A 65 -10.21 -2.16 -3.19
CA GLY A 65 -9.80 -3.46 -2.68
C GLY A 65 -10.68 -4.03 -1.55
N GLY A 66 -11.59 -3.24 -0.99
CA GLY A 66 -12.49 -3.72 0.06
C GLY A 66 -12.98 -2.66 1.03
N LEU A 67 -12.36 -1.47 1.06
CA LEU A 67 -12.72 -0.42 2.02
C LEU A 67 -13.86 0.50 1.57
N LYS A 68 -14.43 0.31 0.38
CA LYS A 68 -15.46 1.20 -0.20
C LYS A 68 -16.71 1.38 0.67
N ASN A 69 -17.13 0.33 1.37
CA ASN A 69 -18.38 0.34 2.14
C ASN A 69 -18.14 0.64 3.63
N LEU A 70 -16.91 0.98 4.01
CA LEU A 70 -16.55 1.24 5.40
C LEU A 70 -16.51 2.75 5.62
N SER A 71 -17.36 3.21 6.53
CA SER A 71 -17.34 4.58 7.01
C SER A 71 -16.35 4.71 8.15
N CYS A 72 -15.49 5.72 8.09
CA CYS A 72 -14.69 6.10 9.24
C CYS A 72 -15.54 6.61 10.41
N PRO A 73 -15.17 6.32 11.68
CA PRO A 73 -14.02 5.53 12.11
C PRO A 73 -14.21 4.02 11.87
N PHE A 74 -13.14 3.34 11.43
CA PHE A 74 -13.16 1.90 11.25
C PHE A 74 -13.39 1.21 12.60
N GLN A 75 -14.31 0.25 12.62
CA GLN A 75 -14.56 -0.54 13.82
C GLN A 75 -13.48 -1.61 13.98
N GLU A 76 -13.34 -2.17 15.18
CA GLU A 76 -12.56 -3.38 15.35
C GLU A 76 -13.19 -4.55 14.59
N GLY A 77 -12.38 -5.33 13.89
CA GLY A 77 -12.88 -6.42 13.06
C GLY A 77 -11.87 -6.86 12.01
N GLU A 78 -12.25 -7.90 11.28
CA GLU A 78 -11.45 -8.45 10.19
C GLU A 78 -11.77 -7.74 8.87
N TYR A 79 -10.73 -7.28 8.19
CA TYR A 79 -10.83 -6.59 6.91
C TYR A 79 -10.09 -7.37 5.83
N HIS A 80 -10.83 -7.87 4.84
CA HIS A 80 -10.25 -8.56 3.70
C HIS A 80 -10.05 -7.60 2.53
N LEU A 81 -8.80 -7.40 2.15
CA LEU A 81 -8.44 -6.64 0.96
C LEU A 81 -8.12 -7.60 -0.19
N MET A 82 -8.85 -7.49 -1.29
CA MET A 82 -8.69 -8.33 -2.47
C MET A 82 -8.51 -7.47 -3.71
N ASN A 83 -7.75 -7.95 -4.69
CA ASN A 83 -7.58 -7.29 -6.00
C ASN A 83 -7.10 -5.83 -5.89
N LEU A 84 -6.07 -5.61 -5.07
CA LEU A 84 -5.43 -4.30 -4.93
C LEU A 84 -4.73 -3.90 -6.24
N THR A 85 -5.34 -2.99 -6.99
CA THR A 85 -4.82 -2.49 -8.27
C THR A 85 -4.61 -0.98 -8.22
N VAL A 86 -3.44 -0.53 -8.63
CA VAL A 86 -3.12 0.89 -8.83
C VAL A 86 -3.07 1.18 -10.34
N ASP A 87 -3.78 2.21 -10.79
CA ASP A 87 -3.67 2.67 -12.17
C ASP A 87 -2.42 3.54 -12.35
N MET A 88 -1.32 2.90 -12.74
CA MET A 88 -0.05 3.57 -12.99
C MET A 88 -0.08 4.53 -14.19
N ARG A 89 -1.09 4.45 -15.08
CA ARG A 89 -1.21 5.39 -16.23
C ARG A 89 -1.61 6.78 -15.78
N SER A 90 -2.32 6.88 -14.66
CA SER A 90 -2.75 8.14 -14.05
C SER A 90 -1.63 8.82 -13.25
N PHE A 91 -0.52 8.12 -13.02
CA PHE A 91 0.59 8.63 -12.23
C PHE A 91 1.33 9.71 -13.03
N LYS A 92 1.12 10.97 -12.62
CA LYS A 92 1.63 12.15 -13.36
C LYS A 92 3.15 12.28 -13.38
N ASN A 93 3.83 11.64 -12.43
CA ASN A 93 5.28 11.73 -12.26
C ASN A 93 5.93 10.43 -12.71
N VAL A 94 7.20 10.47 -13.13
CA VAL A 94 7.95 9.23 -13.34
C VAL A 94 8.37 8.70 -11.96
N TRP A 95 8.08 7.44 -11.68
CA TRP A 95 8.50 6.82 -10.42
C TRP A 95 10.04 6.65 -10.40
N PRO A 96 10.75 7.18 -9.39
CA PRO A 96 12.21 7.30 -9.45
C PRO A 96 12.98 6.04 -9.00
N PHE A 97 12.34 5.04 -8.39
CA PHE A 97 13.03 3.92 -7.74
C PHE A 97 12.69 2.55 -8.35
N GLU A 98 13.69 1.80 -8.81
CA GLU A 98 13.50 0.41 -9.28
C GLU A 98 13.24 -0.55 -8.10
N LYS A 99 14.00 -0.38 -7.02
CA LYS A 99 13.86 -1.17 -5.77
C LYS A 99 13.73 -0.21 -4.60
N SER A 100 12.65 -0.35 -3.84
CA SER A 100 12.38 0.49 -2.68
C SER A 100 11.83 -0.31 -1.52
N ARG A 101 12.01 0.20 -0.30
CA ARG A 101 11.31 -0.26 0.89
C ARG A 101 10.40 0.86 1.37
N LEU A 102 9.12 0.59 1.52
CA LEU A 102 8.16 1.48 2.14
C LEU A 102 8.02 1.10 3.61
N SER A 103 8.23 2.06 4.50
CA SER A 103 7.90 1.94 5.92
C SER A 103 6.59 2.69 6.19
N ILE A 104 5.67 2.02 6.88
CA ILE A 104 4.34 2.53 7.21
C ILE A 104 4.22 2.52 8.73
N THR A 105 3.91 3.67 9.31
CA THR A 105 3.73 3.83 10.76
C THR A 105 2.41 4.54 11.00
N SER A 106 1.49 3.90 11.74
CA SER A 106 0.20 4.47 12.11
C SER A 106 0.14 4.76 13.60
N LEU A 107 -0.18 6.00 13.95
CA LEU A 107 -0.24 6.51 15.32
C LEU A 107 -1.66 7.01 15.63
N ALA A 108 -2.15 6.72 16.83
CA ALA A 108 -3.39 7.26 17.37
C ALA A 108 -3.13 8.66 17.91
N THR A 109 -3.68 9.69 17.26
CA THR A 109 -3.50 11.08 17.68
C THR A 109 -4.27 11.36 18.98
N ASP A 110 -5.38 10.67 19.23
CA ASP A 110 -6.22 10.84 20.43
C ASP A 110 -5.54 10.37 21.74
N LYS A 111 -4.54 9.48 21.67
CA LYS A 111 -3.90 8.84 22.84
C LYS A 111 -2.39 9.09 22.85
N ASN A 112 -1.95 10.35 22.75
CA ASN A 112 -0.54 10.72 22.86
C ASN A 112 0.37 9.98 21.85
N ASN A 113 -0.06 9.91 20.58
CA ASN A 113 0.67 9.22 19.50
C ASN A 113 0.96 7.74 19.80
N THR A 114 0.00 7.02 20.42
CA THR A 114 0.12 5.58 20.64
C THR A 114 0.26 4.85 19.30
N LEU A 115 1.25 3.95 19.18
CA LEU A 115 1.43 3.14 17.98
C LEU A 115 0.25 2.17 17.80
N ILE A 116 -0.49 2.33 16.71
CA ILE A 116 -1.58 1.43 16.31
C ILE A 116 -1.01 0.27 15.48
N GLY A 117 -0.04 0.56 14.64
CA GLY A 117 0.60 -0.44 13.81
C GLY A 117 1.79 0.08 13.04
N ASN A 118 2.73 -0.80 12.76
CA ASN A 118 3.90 -0.57 11.95
C ASN A 118 4.05 -1.68 10.92
N GLY A 119 4.51 -1.34 9.73
CA GLY A 119 4.73 -2.31 8.65
C GLY A 119 5.87 -1.88 7.74
N GLU A 120 6.53 -2.87 7.16
CA GLU A 120 7.53 -2.67 6.11
C GLU A 120 7.13 -3.45 4.87
N VAL A 121 7.19 -2.80 3.71
CA VAL A 121 6.86 -3.39 2.41
C VAL A 121 8.05 -3.21 1.48
N TYR A 122 8.54 -4.31 0.91
CA TYR A 122 9.59 -4.28 -0.10
C TYR A 122 8.96 -4.29 -1.48
N LEU A 123 9.29 -3.28 -2.29
CA LEU A 123 8.71 -3.03 -3.60
C LEU A 123 9.80 -3.11 -4.67
N THR A 124 9.47 -3.73 -5.79
CA THR A 124 10.29 -3.68 -7.01
C THR A 124 9.38 -3.29 -8.17
N ILE A 125 9.69 -2.19 -8.83
CA ILE A 125 8.92 -1.67 -9.96
C ILE A 125 9.75 -1.91 -11.22
N LYS A 126 9.20 -2.71 -12.12
CA LYS A 126 9.81 -3.02 -13.42
C LYS A 126 9.07 -2.25 -14.50
N GLU A 127 9.80 -1.43 -15.25
CA GLU A 127 9.26 -0.82 -16.46
C GLU A 127 9.34 -1.82 -17.62
N GLU A 128 8.19 -2.12 -18.24
CA GLU A 128 8.15 -2.99 -19.41
C GLU A 128 8.53 -2.20 -20.66
N ARG A 129 9.80 -2.30 -21.07
CA ARG A 129 10.25 -1.75 -22.35
C ARG A 129 9.59 -2.54 -23.49
N ARG A 130 8.57 -1.97 -24.14
CA ARG A 130 8.09 -2.51 -25.43
C ARG A 130 9.25 -2.51 -26.42
N SER A 131 9.76 -3.70 -26.77
CA SER A 131 10.77 -3.83 -27.82
C SER A 131 10.19 -3.28 -29.12
N LYS A 132 10.82 -2.25 -29.69
CA LYS A 132 10.53 -1.83 -31.07
C LYS A 132 11.10 -2.92 -31.98
N SER A 133 10.28 -3.89 -32.37
CA SER A 133 10.61 -4.81 -33.44
C SER A 133 10.75 -4.01 -34.74
N SER A 134 11.99 -3.79 -35.17
CA SER A 134 12.37 -3.21 -36.47
C SER A 134 11.77 -4.03 -37.60
N LYS A 135 10.62 -3.62 -38.14
CA LYS A 135 10.30 -3.91 -39.55
C LYS A 135 10.89 -2.80 -40.42
N LYS A 136 12.18 -2.93 -40.71
CA LYS A 136 12.84 -2.24 -41.83
C LYS A 136 12.31 -2.89 -43.11
N ASN A 137 11.17 -2.43 -43.63
CA ASN A 137 10.73 -2.78 -44.97
C ASN A 137 11.71 -2.15 -45.97
N ARG A 138 12.64 -2.99 -46.42
CA ARG A 138 13.45 -2.81 -47.62
C ARG A 138 12.50 -2.88 -48.81
N ILE A 139 12.08 -1.74 -49.33
CA ILE A 139 11.45 -1.64 -50.65
C ILE A 139 12.57 -1.95 -51.65
N GLU A 140 12.56 -3.16 -52.19
CA GLU A 140 13.38 -3.52 -53.33
C GLU A 140 12.82 -2.89 -54.60
N ARG A 141 13.76 -2.44 -55.44
CA ARG A 141 13.56 -1.84 -56.75
C ARG A 141 12.85 -2.83 -57.67
N THR A 142 11.94 -2.33 -58.49
CA THR A 142 11.70 -2.85 -59.84
C THR A 142 11.37 -1.69 -60.75
#